data_AF-A0A078J7V9-F1
#
_entry.id   AF-A0A078J7V9-F1
#
_cell.length_a   1.000
_cell.length_b   1.000
_cell.length_c   1.000
_cell.angle_alpha   90.00
_cell.angle_beta   90.00
_cell.angle_gamma   90.00
#
_symmetry.space_group_name_H-M   'P 1'
#
loop_
_entity.id
_entity.type
_entity.pdbx_description
1 polymer ?
#
loop_
_entity_poly.entity_id
_entity_poly.type
_entity_poly.pdbx_seq_one_letter_code
_entity_poly.pdbx_strand_id
1 'polypeptide(L)'
;MAAVVEDLTSSEHNEPEVPHQLGSCPDGGVYASFDLFNYPWYLGTRNLLLRRCYEEGNPSTFYVKGVEYFYWLDRLDEGLRLLKRAVDAGYERALYTYAMTRKILWEDEEYFSRFTR
;
A
#
# COMPACT_ATOMS: atom_id res chain seq x y z
N MET A 1 16.52 -65.44 8.14
CA MET A 1 15.72 -65.42 9.39
C MET A 1 15.27 -63.97 9.57
N ALA A 2 14.02 -63.65 9.18
CA ALA A 2 12.86 -63.40 10.07
C ALA A 2 13.05 -62.09 10.89
N ALA A 3 12.42 -60.98 10.49
CA ALA A 3 11.14 -60.41 11.01
C ALA A 3 11.26 -60.00 12.50
N VAL A 4 10.91 -58.78 12.92
CA VAL A 4 9.53 -58.28 13.11
C VAL A 4 9.56 -56.75 13.34
N VAL A 5 8.48 -56.12 12.86
CA VAL A 5 7.96 -54.76 13.01
C VAL A 5 7.98 -54.15 14.42
N GLU A 6 8.05 -52.81 14.53
CA GLU A 6 6.98 -52.02 15.15
C GLU A 6 6.90 -50.62 14.53
N ASP A 7 5.65 -50.22 14.36
CA ASP A 7 5.06 -49.04 13.76
C ASP A 7 4.93 -47.94 14.82
N LEU A 8 5.28 -46.71 14.48
CA LEU A 8 4.75 -45.51 15.12
C LEU A 8 4.39 -44.51 14.02
N THR A 9 3.17 -44.69 13.52
CA THR A 9 2.28 -43.66 13.00
C THR A 9 2.45 -42.28 13.63
N SER A 10 2.02 -41.28 12.85
CA SER A 10 1.83 -39.85 13.17
C SER A 10 3.00 -38.98 12.68
N SER A 11 2.85 -38.05 11.76
CA SER A 11 1.66 -37.30 11.38
C SER A 11 1.94 -36.66 10.02
N GLU A 12 1.02 -36.84 9.08
CA GLU A 12 0.92 -36.02 7.89
C GLU A 12 0.91 -34.54 8.30
N HIS A 13 1.90 -33.76 7.88
CA HIS A 13 1.73 -32.32 7.70
C HIS A 13 1.91 -32.05 6.21
N ASN A 14 0.83 -32.35 5.52
CA ASN A 14 0.49 -31.83 4.22
C ASN A 14 0.46 -30.29 4.36
N GLU A 15 1.55 -29.63 3.95
CA GLU A 15 1.56 -28.17 3.77
C GLU A 15 0.39 -27.83 2.85
N PRO A 16 -0.58 -27.00 3.28
CA PRO A 16 -1.69 -26.66 2.40
C PRO A 16 -1.13 -25.80 1.27
N GLU A 17 -1.20 -26.31 0.04
CA GLU A 17 -1.11 -25.49 -1.16
C GLU A 17 -2.16 -24.38 -1.02
N VAL A 18 -1.69 -23.16 -0.76
CA VAL A 18 -2.53 -21.98 -0.69
C VAL A 18 -3.11 -21.77 -2.08
N PRO A 19 -4.44 -21.81 -2.28
CA PRO A 19 -5.01 -21.63 -3.60
C PRO A 19 -4.70 -20.22 -4.08
N HIS A 20 -3.82 -20.12 -5.07
CA HIS A 20 -3.63 -18.90 -5.86
C HIS A 20 -4.85 -18.67 -6.75
N GLN A 21 -6.03 -18.41 -6.21
CA GLN A 21 -7.14 -17.71 -6.88
C GLN A 21 -8.12 -17.20 -5.82
N LEU A 22 -7.87 -16.00 -5.29
CA LEU A 22 -8.94 -15.22 -4.68
C LEU A 22 -9.53 -14.36 -5.81
N GLY A 23 -10.76 -14.69 -6.18
CA GLY A 23 -11.47 -14.08 -7.29
C GLY A 23 -11.43 -12.55 -7.22
N SER A 24 -11.15 -11.94 -8.38
CA SER A 24 -11.32 -10.51 -8.59
C SER A 24 -12.80 -10.18 -8.45
N CYS A 25 -13.19 -9.73 -7.26
CA CYS A 25 -14.42 -8.97 -7.10
C CYS A 25 -14.19 -7.60 -7.76
N PRO A 26 -15.11 -7.14 -8.63
CA PRO A 26 -14.99 -5.83 -9.29
C PRO A 26 -15.11 -4.65 -8.30
N ASP A 27 -15.68 -4.91 -7.11
CA ASP A 27 -15.52 -4.05 -5.94
C ASP A 27 -14.26 -4.49 -5.20
N GLY A 28 -13.21 -3.69 -5.28
CA GLY A 28 -11.95 -3.95 -4.59
C GLY A 28 -12.19 -4.30 -3.11
N GLY A 29 -11.48 -5.32 -2.63
CA GLY A 29 -11.69 -5.85 -1.28
C GLY A 29 -11.53 -4.80 -0.17
N VAL A 30 -11.77 -5.19 1.09
CA VAL A 30 -11.72 -4.29 2.26
C VAL A 30 -10.43 -3.44 2.29
N TYR A 31 -9.32 -4.00 1.85
CA TYR A 31 -8.03 -3.31 1.78
C TYR A 31 -7.94 -2.25 0.68
N ALA A 32 -8.64 -2.40 -0.45
CA ALA A 32 -8.67 -1.41 -1.52
C ALA A 32 -9.54 -0.18 -1.17
N SER A 33 -10.56 -0.36 -0.34
CA SER A 33 -11.51 0.70 0.08
C SER A 33 -11.19 1.35 1.42
N PHE A 34 -10.31 0.77 2.23
CA PHE A 34 -9.94 1.31 3.55
C PHE A 34 -9.26 2.68 3.45
N ASP A 35 -9.68 3.68 4.24
CA ASP A 35 -9.03 4.99 4.28
C ASP A 35 -7.97 5.06 5.38
N LEU A 36 -6.69 4.88 4.99
CA LEU A 36 -5.56 4.90 5.91
C LEU A 36 -5.22 6.29 6.42
N PHE A 37 -5.79 7.36 5.85
CA PHE A 37 -5.53 8.71 6.35
C PHE A 37 -5.94 8.87 7.82
N ASN A 38 -7.05 8.25 8.22
CA ASN A 38 -7.55 8.29 9.60
C ASN A 38 -6.90 7.24 10.51
N TYR A 39 -6.06 6.37 9.95
CA TYR A 39 -5.36 5.34 10.71
C TYR A 39 -4.07 5.92 11.31
N PRO A 40 -3.70 5.62 12.57
CA PRO A 40 -2.51 6.18 13.19
C PRO A 40 -1.23 5.47 12.70
N TRP A 41 -0.90 5.65 11.42
CA TRP A 41 0.23 5.02 10.73
C TRP A 41 1.61 5.42 11.27
N TYR A 42 1.70 6.57 11.95
CA TYR A 42 2.93 7.11 12.56
C TYR A 42 3.32 6.43 13.88
N LEU A 43 2.50 5.52 14.43
CA LEU A 43 2.78 4.84 15.71
C LEU A 43 3.75 3.65 15.59
N GLY A 44 4.50 3.55 14.49
CA GLY A 44 5.63 2.61 14.35
C GLY A 44 5.28 1.12 14.38
N THR A 45 3.99 0.76 14.29
CA THR A 45 3.57 -0.64 14.35
C THR A 45 3.91 -1.37 13.04
N ARG A 46 4.35 -2.64 13.12
CA ARG A 46 4.44 -3.56 11.97
C ARG A 46 3.04 -3.76 11.40
N ASN A 47 2.64 -2.86 10.49
CA ASN A 47 1.28 -2.77 10.03
C ASN A 47 1.03 -3.72 8.86
N LEU A 48 0.68 -4.96 9.19
CA LEU A 48 0.10 -5.93 8.25
C LEU A 48 -1.01 -5.28 7.40
N LEU A 49 -1.83 -4.41 8.03
CA LEU A 49 -2.84 -3.62 7.34
C LEU A 49 -2.25 -2.72 6.24
N LEU A 50 -1.27 -1.86 6.56
CA LEU A 50 -0.58 -1.00 5.59
C LEU A 50 0.01 -1.81 4.44
N ARG A 51 0.62 -2.96 4.74
CA ARG A 51 1.20 -3.84 3.73
C ARG A 51 0.13 -4.39 2.78
N ARG A 52 -0.97 -4.93 3.31
CA ARG A 52 -2.07 -5.46 2.49
C ARG A 52 -2.71 -4.37 1.64
N CYS A 53 -2.98 -3.20 2.22
CA CYS A 53 -3.52 -2.07 1.46
C CYS A 53 -2.55 -1.59 0.36
N TYR A 54 -1.25 -1.62 0.61
CA TYR A 54 -0.25 -1.30 -0.42
C TYR A 54 -0.23 -2.33 -1.56
N GLU A 55 -0.29 -3.62 -1.24
CA GLU A 55 -0.33 -4.73 -2.22
C GLU A 55 -1.57 -4.63 -3.12
N GLU A 56 -2.70 -4.22 -2.56
CA GLU A 56 -3.98 -4.03 -3.25
C GLU A 56 -4.07 -2.69 -4.03
N GLY A 57 -3.03 -1.86 -3.96
CA GLY A 57 -2.97 -0.60 -4.67
C GLY A 57 -3.89 0.49 -4.10
N ASN A 58 -4.20 0.41 -2.81
CA ASN A 58 -5.05 1.37 -2.13
C ASN A 58 -4.49 2.82 -2.26
N PRO A 59 -5.28 3.76 -2.81
CA PRO A 59 -4.82 5.12 -3.06
C PRO A 59 -4.41 5.90 -1.80
N SER A 60 -5.12 5.69 -0.68
CA SER A 60 -4.79 6.32 0.61
C SER A 60 -3.48 5.80 1.19
N THR A 61 -3.10 4.55 0.89
CA THR A 61 -1.80 4.00 1.31
C THR A 61 -0.65 4.65 0.56
N PHE A 62 -0.81 4.87 -0.74
CA PHE A 62 0.17 5.63 -1.52
C PHE A 62 0.32 7.05 -0.99
N TYR A 63 -0.79 7.71 -0.61
CA TYR A 63 -0.74 9.03 0.00
C TYR A 63 0.04 9.03 1.32
N VAL A 64 -0.33 8.16 2.26
CA VAL A 64 0.31 8.08 3.59
C VAL A 64 1.82 7.83 3.46
N LYS A 65 2.23 6.83 2.67
CA LYS A 65 3.65 6.56 2.44
C LYS A 65 4.34 7.69 1.68
N GLY A 66 3.64 8.35 0.75
CA GLY A 66 4.16 9.50 0.03
C GLY A 66 4.50 10.66 0.96
N VAL A 67 3.60 10.97 1.90
CA VAL A 67 3.80 11.99 2.94
C VAL A 67 4.94 11.60 3.88
N GLU A 68 4.97 10.35 4.38
CA GLU A 68 6.06 9.86 5.24
C GLU A 68 7.42 9.96 4.53
N TYR A 69 7.49 9.50 3.28
CA TYR A 69 8.75 9.47 2.54
C TYR A 69 9.24 10.89 2.24
N PHE A 70 8.33 11.79 1.88
CA PHE A 70 8.67 13.16 1.54
C PHE A 70 9.03 14.00 2.78
N TYR A 71 8.16 14.05 3.79
CA TYR A 71 8.27 14.99 4.91
C TYR A 71 9.04 14.44 6.11
N TRP A 72 9.10 13.11 6.29
CA TRP A 72 9.72 12.50 7.46
C TRP A 72 11.07 11.86 7.15
N LEU A 73 11.19 11.17 6.01
CA LEU A 73 12.39 10.39 5.65
C LEU A 73 13.32 11.09 4.66
N ASP A 74 12.98 12.30 4.20
CA ASP A 74 13.76 13.07 3.20
C ASP A 74 14.01 12.30 1.87
N ARG A 75 13.12 11.38 1.52
CA ARG A 75 13.16 10.60 0.27
C ARG A 75 12.27 11.26 -0.77
N LEU A 76 12.67 12.45 -1.21
CA LEU A 76 11.86 13.36 -2.01
C LEU A 76 11.27 12.72 -3.27
N ASP A 77 12.10 12.13 -4.13
CA ASP A 77 11.68 11.51 -5.39
C ASP A 77 10.71 10.34 -5.19
N GLU A 78 10.91 9.59 -4.12
CA GLU A 78 10.09 8.42 -3.82
C GLU A 78 8.73 8.83 -3.24
N GLY A 79 8.75 9.79 -2.32
CA GLY A 79 7.54 10.39 -1.77
C GLY A 79 6.68 11.01 -2.87
N LEU A 80 7.31 11.75 -3.78
CA LEU A 80 6.63 12.36 -4.92
C LEU A 80 6.04 11.32 -5.88
N ARG A 81 6.77 10.25 -6.21
CA ARG A 81 6.24 9.15 -7.06
C ARG A 81 5.02 8.48 -6.43
N LEU A 82 5.02 8.30 -5.11
CA LEU A 82 3.88 7.74 -4.37
C LEU A 82 2.69 8.70 -4.35
N LEU A 83 2.92 9.99 -4.09
CA LEU A 83 1.88 11.02 -4.17
C LEU A 83 1.25 11.09 -5.57
N LYS A 84 2.06 11.01 -6.62
CA LYS A 84 1.55 10.94 -8.01
C LYS A 84 0.67 9.71 -8.22
N ARG A 85 1.09 8.54 -7.73
CA ARG A 85 0.32 7.30 -7.87
C ARG A 85 -1.02 7.36 -7.12
N ALA A 86 -1.08 8.05 -5.98
CA ALA A 86 -2.34 8.33 -5.28
C ALA A 86 -3.26 9.25 -6.10
N VAL A 87 -2.71 10.29 -6.73
CA VAL A 87 -3.46 11.20 -7.63
C VAL A 87 -3.99 10.45 -8.85
N ASP A 88 -3.14 9.67 -9.53
CA ASP A 88 -3.52 8.90 -10.72
C ASP A 88 -4.63 7.88 -10.39
N ALA A 89 -4.68 7.39 -9.15
CA ALA A 89 -5.71 6.49 -8.64
C ALA A 89 -6.95 7.22 -8.07
N GLY A 90 -7.05 8.54 -8.22
CA GLY A 90 -8.23 9.32 -7.86
C GLY A 90 -8.35 9.71 -6.37
N TYR A 91 -7.27 9.63 -5.58
CA TYR A 91 -7.32 10.05 -4.18
C TYR A 91 -7.30 11.57 -4.06
N GLU A 92 -8.47 12.17 -3.81
CA GLU A 92 -8.65 13.63 -3.81
C GLU A 92 -7.67 14.37 -2.87
N ARG A 93 -7.39 13.81 -1.69
CA ARG A 93 -6.44 14.40 -0.72
C ARG A 93 -5.01 14.48 -1.27
N ALA A 94 -4.62 13.61 -2.18
CA ALA A 94 -3.30 13.64 -2.78
C ALA A 94 -3.13 14.78 -3.79
N LEU A 95 -4.21 15.31 -4.38
CA LEU A 95 -4.13 16.35 -5.42
C LEU A 95 -3.42 17.60 -4.91
N TYR A 96 -3.91 18.15 -3.79
CA TYR A 96 -3.34 19.36 -3.20
C TYR A 96 -1.91 19.13 -2.72
N THR A 97 -1.66 18.02 -2.01
CA THR A 97 -0.33 17.70 -1.49
C THR A 97 0.68 17.54 -2.63
N TYR A 98 0.35 16.76 -3.66
CA TYR A 98 1.20 16.60 -4.84
C TYR A 98 1.46 17.92 -5.56
N ALA A 99 0.45 18.78 -5.71
CA ALA A 99 0.58 20.12 -6.30
C ALA A 99 1.63 20.96 -5.56
N MET A 100 1.48 21.05 -4.24
CA MET A 100 2.35 21.84 -3.37
C MET A 100 3.77 21.28 -3.35
N THR A 101 3.92 19.96 -3.20
CA THR A 101 5.22 19.29 -3.25
C THR A 101 5.94 19.56 -4.57
N ARG A 102 5.23 19.46 -5.71
CA ARG A 102 5.81 19.76 -7.02
C ARG A 102 6.22 21.23 -7.13
N LYS A 103 5.41 22.17 -6.59
CA LYS A 103 5.74 23.60 -6.57
C LYS A 103 7.06 23.87 -5.83
N ILE A 104 7.21 23.26 -4.65
CA ILE A 104 8.37 23.45 -3.78
C ILE A 104 9.66 22.96 -4.47
N LEU A 105 9.58 21.87 -5.24
CA LEU A 105 10.75 21.28 -5.88
C LEU A 105 11.14 21.94 -7.21
N TRP A 106 10.16 22.37 -8.01
CA TRP A 106 10.41 22.79 -9.40
C TRP A 106 10.09 24.26 -9.71
N GLU A 107 9.64 25.07 -8.75
CA GLU A 107 9.23 26.47 -8.96
C GLU A 107 8.24 26.64 -10.13
N ASP A 108 7.43 25.61 -10.40
CA ASP A 108 6.65 25.48 -11.62
C ASP A 108 5.26 26.14 -11.45
N GLU A 109 5.13 27.39 -11.88
CA GLU A 109 3.85 28.13 -11.88
C GLU A 109 2.76 27.44 -12.75
N GLU A 110 3.18 26.63 -13.74
CA GLU A 110 2.28 26.03 -14.73
C GLU A 110 1.32 24.97 -14.14
N TYR A 111 1.69 24.27 -13.07
CA TYR A 111 0.83 23.20 -12.52
C TYR A 111 -0.47 23.74 -11.90
N PHE A 112 -0.44 24.94 -11.30
CA PHE A 112 -1.62 25.54 -10.66
C PHE A 112 -2.63 26.12 -11.65
N SER A 113 -2.22 26.36 -12.90
CA SER A 113 -3.13 26.80 -13.99
C SER A 113 -4.27 25.82 -14.25
N ARG A 114 -4.11 24.55 -13.85
CA ARG A 114 -5.14 23.51 -13.99
C ARG A 114 -6.29 23.61 -12.99
N PHE A 115 -6.11 24.39 -11.92
CA PHE A 115 -7.13 24.60 -10.88
C PHE A 115 -7.89 25.92 -11.03
N THR A 116 -7.47 26.82 -11.93
CA THR A 116 -8.21 28.05 -12.23
C THR A 116 -9.37 27.74 -13.18
N ARG A 117 -10.57 27.56 -12.63
CA ARG A 117 -11.85 27.64 -13.35
C ARG A 117 -12.84 28.48 -12.57
#